data_AF-A0AA87A9T2-F1
#
_entry.id   AF-A0AA87A9T2-F1
#
_cell.length_a   1.000
_cell.length_b   1.000
_cell.length_c   1.000
_cell.angle_alpha   90.00
_cell.angle_beta   90.00
_cell.angle_gamma   90.00
#
_symmetry.space_group_name_H-M   'P 1'
#
loop_
_entity.id
_entity.type
_entity.pdbx_description
1 polymer ?
#
loop_
_entity_poly.entity_id
_entity_poly.type
_entity_poly.pdbx_seq_one_letter_code
_entity_poly.pdbx_strand_id
1 'polypeptide(L)'
;MQIKINGKTYDLNFGIRWVLLMNQNHNISGNGLSQGMGINQAVASLSQYDPIGLSEILVNATWINKERPTSADIDHYLETDADIKKLCDSILKEIETANATKAQVKNVLKTMKKAQEQAMNKNLEKLG
;
A
#
# COMPACT_ATOMS: atom_id res chain seq x y z
N MET A 1 6.53 -9.09 8.14
CA MET A 1 5.43 -9.51 9.07
C MET A 1 4.69 -10.74 8.53
N GLN A 2 3.73 -11.31 9.27
CA GLN A 2 2.92 -12.48 8.89
C GLN A 2 1.42 -12.24 9.06
N ILE A 3 0.60 -12.92 8.24
CA ILE A 3 -0.85 -12.99 8.37
C ILE A 3 -1.32 -14.45 8.36
N LYS A 4 -2.51 -14.72 8.90
CA LYS A 4 -3.12 -16.05 8.89
C LYS A 4 -4.42 -16.01 8.10
N ILE A 5 -4.50 -16.79 7.02
CA ILE A 5 -5.67 -16.93 6.15
C ILE A 5 -6.00 -18.42 6.05
N ASN A 6 -7.26 -18.80 6.28
CA ASN A 6 -7.73 -20.19 6.18
C ASN A 6 -6.86 -21.20 6.94
N GLY A 7 -6.43 -20.82 8.15
CA GLY A 7 -5.60 -21.67 9.00
C GLY A 7 -4.11 -21.72 8.62
N LYS A 8 -3.71 -21.21 7.45
CA LYS A 8 -2.32 -21.15 6.98
C LYS A 8 -1.68 -19.79 7.28
N THR A 9 -0.41 -19.80 7.66
CA THR A 9 0.39 -18.59 7.87
C THR A 9 1.12 -18.22 6.59
N TYR A 10 1.05 -16.95 6.21
CA TYR A 10 1.73 -16.41 5.04
C TYR A 10 2.66 -15.26 5.44
N ASP A 11 3.88 -15.30 4.93
CA ASP A 11 4.86 -14.23 5.08
C ASP A 11 4.52 -13.07 4.14
N LEU A 12 4.54 -11.85 4.67
CA LEU A 12 4.45 -10.63 3.88
C LEU A 12 5.85 -10.04 3.73
N ASN A 13 6.30 -9.89 2.48
CA ASN A 13 7.60 -9.35 2.14
C ASN A 13 7.48 -8.03 1.36
N PHE A 14 7.88 -6.94 1.99
CA PHE A 14 7.91 -5.59 1.41
C PHE A 14 9.30 -5.21 0.86
N GLY A 15 9.92 -6.14 0.13
CA GLY A 15 11.22 -5.95 -0.54
C GLY A 15 11.12 -5.36 -1.95
N ILE A 16 12.25 -5.26 -2.65
CA ILE A 16 12.32 -4.71 -4.03
C ILE A 16 11.35 -5.41 -4.98
N ARG A 17 11.16 -6.73 -4.83
CA ARG A 17 10.21 -7.48 -5.67
C ARG A 17 8.77 -7.02 -5.46
N TRP A 18 8.38 -6.71 -4.23
CA TRP A 18 7.06 -6.14 -3.94
C TRP A 18 6.89 -4.76 -4.58
N VAL A 19 7.91 -3.90 -4.48
CA VAL A 19 7.91 -2.58 -5.15
C VAL A 19 7.72 -2.72 -6.66
N LEU A 20 8.42 -3.67 -7.29
CA LEU A 20 8.28 -3.95 -8.72
C LEU A 20 6.85 -4.38 -9.08
N LEU A 21 6.27 -5.31 -8.34
CA LEU A 21 4.91 -5.81 -8.58
C LEU A 21 3.87 -4.69 -8.43
N MET A 22 3.96 -3.88 -7.38
CA MET A 22 3.08 -2.72 -7.21
C MET A 22 3.26 -1.71 -8.35
N ASN A 23 4.49 -1.44 -8.80
CA ASN A 23 4.72 -0.52 -9.90
C ASN A 23 4.17 -1.02 -11.23
N GLN A 24 4.15 -2.33 -11.49
CA GLN A 24 3.59 -2.89 -12.73
C GLN A 24 2.10 -2.56 -12.88
N ASN A 25 1.36 -2.57 -11.78
CA ASN A 25 -0.07 -2.25 -11.75
C ASN A 25 -0.35 -0.74 -11.78
N HIS A 26 0.62 0.07 -11.36
CA HIS A 26 0.45 1.51 -11.16
C HIS A 26 1.48 2.32 -11.95
N ASN A 27 1.39 2.28 -13.28
CA ASN A 27 2.22 3.09 -14.16
C ASN A 27 1.44 4.30 -14.68
N ILE A 28 1.98 5.51 -14.51
CA ILE A 28 1.56 6.65 -15.34
C ILE A 28 2.35 6.59 -16.64
N SER A 29 1.63 6.51 -17.75
CA SER A 29 2.19 6.73 -19.08
C SER A 29 1.99 8.20 -19.47
N GLY A 30 3.07 8.99 -19.45
CA GLY A 30 3.06 10.38 -19.90
C GLY A 30 4.46 10.89 -20.24
N ASN A 31 4.60 11.54 -21.40
CA ASN A 31 5.83 12.22 -21.86
C ASN A 31 7.14 11.40 -21.82
N GLY A 32 7.07 10.08 -22.09
CA GLY A 32 8.26 9.23 -22.22
C GLY A 32 8.95 8.86 -20.91
N LEU A 33 8.39 9.25 -19.75
CA LEU A 33 8.91 8.88 -18.43
C LEU A 33 7.91 7.95 -17.73
N SER A 34 8.15 6.64 -17.78
CA SER A 34 7.37 5.67 -16.99
C SER A 34 7.86 5.75 -15.54
N GLN A 35 7.10 6.42 -14.67
CA GLN A 35 7.36 6.42 -13.23
C GLN A 35 6.38 5.48 -12.55
N GLY A 36 6.90 4.43 -11.93
CA GLY A 36 6.10 3.52 -11.11
C GLY A 36 5.57 4.24 -9.87
N MET A 37 4.25 4.18 -9.67
CA MET A 37 3.53 4.80 -8.56
C MET A 37 3.03 3.78 -7.53
N GLY A 38 3.53 2.55 -7.56
CA GLY A 38 3.05 1.46 -6.70
C GLY A 38 3.14 1.79 -5.20
N ILE A 39 4.22 2.44 -4.77
CA ILE A 39 4.37 2.88 -3.37
C ILE A 39 3.44 4.04 -3.05
N ASN A 40 3.24 4.97 -3.98
CA ASN A 40 2.31 6.07 -3.81
C ASN A 40 0.88 5.54 -3.60
N GLN A 41 0.47 4.58 -4.45
CA GLN A 41 -0.82 3.93 -4.33
C GLN A 41 -0.95 3.17 -3.01
N ALA A 42 0.06 2.35 -2.65
CA ALA A 42 0.02 1.59 -1.40
C ALA A 42 -0.16 2.51 -0.18
N VAL A 43 0.63 3.58 -0.09
CA VAL A 43 0.53 4.55 1.02
C VAL A 43 -0.84 5.24 1.03
N ALA A 44 -1.37 5.62 -0.14
CA ALA A 44 -2.68 6.25 -0.23
C ALA A 44 -3.80 5.33 0.25
N SER A 45 -3.86 4.09 -0.27
CA SER A 45 -4.88 3.12 0.12
C SER A 45 -4.81 2.76 1.61
N LEU A 46 -3.60 2.53 2.15
CA LEU A 46 -3.41 2.24 3.58
C LEU A 46 -3.85 3.41 4.47
N SER A 47 -3.55 4.65 4.07
CA SER A 47 -3.93 5.86 4.83
C SER A 47 -5.43 6.14 4.82
N GLN A 48 -6.15 5.63 3.80
CA GLN A 48 -7.60 5.79 3.64
C GLN A 48 -8.39 4.56 4.08
N TYR A 49 -7.71 3.52 4.59
CA TYR A 49 -8.32 2.24 4.95
C TYR A 49 -9.10 1.60 3.79
N ASP A 50 -8.60 1.77 2.56
CA ASP A 50 -9.20 1.25 1.33
C ASP A 50 -9.00 -0.28 1.21
N PRO A 51 -10.07 -1.09 1.29
CA PRO A 51 -9.97 -2.55 1.28
C PRO A 51 -9.52 -3.10 -0.09
N ILE A 52 -9.81 -2.42 -1.20
CA ILE A 52 -9.41 -2.87 -2.54
C ILE A 52 -7.90 -2.75 -2.68
N GLY A 53 -7.34 -1.58 -2.33
CA GLY A 53 -5.90 -1.38 -2.30
C GLY A 53 -5.20 -2.30 -1.29
N LEU A 54 -5.83 -2.57 -0.13
CA LEU A 54 -5.29 -3.52 0.84
C LEU A 54 -5.21 -4.95 0.26
N SER A 55 -6.23 -5.42 -0.47
CA SER A 55 -6.20 -6.71 -1.14
C SER A 55 -5.01 -6.80 -2.12
N GLU A 56 -4.84 -5.79 -2.98
CA GLU A 56 -3.72 -5.74 -3.93
C GLU A 56 -2.35 -5.80 -3.21
N ILE A 57 -2.20 -5.02 -2.14
CA ILE A 57 -0.98 -4.98 -1.32
C ILE A 57 -0.65 -6.37 -0.80
N LEU A 58 -1.64 -7.11 -0.28
CA LEU A 58 -1.47 -8.45 0.27
C LEU A 58 -1.16 -9.48 -0.81
N VAL A 59 -1.87 -9.47 -1.95
CA VAL A 59 -1.60 -10.34 -3.10
C VAL A 59 -0.14 -10.20 -3.52
N ASN A 60 0.34 -8.97 -3.65
CA ASN A 60 1.71 -8.72 -4.04
C ASN A 60 2.71 -9.03 -2.92
N ALA A 61 2.39 -8.78 -1.66
CA ALA A 61 3.31 -8.99 -0.53
C ALA A 61 3.54 -10.47 -0.21
N THR A 62 2.61 -11.34 -0.56
CA THR A 62 2.73 -12.80 -0.37
C THR A 62 3.65 -13.47 -1.41
N TRP A 63 4.33 -12.70 -2.28
CA TRP A 63 5.14 -13.24 -3.37
C TRP A 63 6.25 -14.23 -2.93
N ILE A 64 6.75 -14.08 -1.70
CA ILE A 64 7.84 -14.90 -1.15
C ILE A 64 7.40 -16.33 -0.82
N ASN A 65 6.10 -16.55 -0.62
CA ASN A 65 5.57 -17.85 -0.22
C ASN A 65 5.57 -18.81 -1.40
N LYS A 66 5.99 -20.06 -1.15
CA LYS A 66 5.97 -21.15 -2.15
C LYS A 66 4.55 -21.48 -2.59
N GLU A 67 3.64 -21.59 -1.63
CA GLU A 67 2.20 -21.63 -1.85
C GLU A 67 1.62 -20.29 -1.43
N ARG A 68 0.92 -19.61 -2.35
CA ARG A 68 0.34 -18.29 -2.10
C ARG A 68 -1.17 -18.44 -1.89
N PRO A 69 -1.78 -17.58 -1.05
CA PRO A 69 -3.23 -17.49 -1.04
C PRO A 69 -3.69 -16.96 -2.42
N THR A 70 -4.86 -17.38 -2.87
CA THR A 70 -5.48 -16.79 -4.05
C THR A 70 -5.99 -15.39 -3.72
N SER A 71 -6.25 -14.56 -4.74
CA SER A 71 -6.92 -13.27 -4.52
C SER A 71 -8.27 -13.46 -3.81
N ALA A 72 -9.04 -14.48 -4.18
CA ALA A 72 -10.30 -14.80 -3.52
C ALA A 72 -10.13 -15.19 -2.03
N ASP A 73 -9.07 -15.90 -1.68
CA ASP A 73 -8.77 -16.19 -0.26
C ASP A 73 -8.46 -14.92 0.53
N ILE A 74 -7.72 -13.98 -0.07
CA ILE A 74 -7.40 -12.68 0.53
C ILE A 74 -8.66 -11.83 0.67
N ASP A 75 -9.46 -11.71 -0.39
CA ASP A 75 -10.69 -10.92 -0.38
C ASP A 75 -11.64 -11.44 0.70
N HIS A 76 -11.85 -12.76 0.76
CA HIS A 76 -12.67 -13.38 1.79
C HIS A 76 -12.14 -13.08 3.20
N TYR A 77 -10.83 -13.22 3.41
CA TYR A 77 -10.20 -12.88 4.69
C TYR A 77 -10.43 -11.41 5.10
N LEU A 78 -10.37 -10.48 4.14
CA LEU A 78 -10.62 -9.06 4.38
C LEU A 78 -12.10 -8.77 4.70
N GLU A 79 -13.03 -9.53 4.13
CA GLU A 79 -14.47 -9.40 4.38
C GLU A 79 -14.92 -9.97 5.73
N THR A 80 -14.22 -10.99 6.27
CA THR A 80 -14.69 -11.76 7.42
C THR A 80 -13.82 -11.64 8.67
N ASP A 81 -12.52 -11.92 8.54
CA ASP A 81 -11.64 -12.19 9.68
C ASP A 81 -10.72 -11.00 10.02
N ALA A 82 -10.40 -10.16 9.04
CA ALA A 82 -9.42 -9.10 9.19
C ALA A 82 -10.00 -7.86 9.90
N ASP A 83 -9.25 -7.33 10.87
CA ASP A 83 -9.42 -5.94 11.29
C ASP A 83 -8.70 -5.03 10.29
N ILE A 84 -9.46 -4.48 9.34
CA ILE A 84 -8.96 -3.66 8.23
C ILE A 84 -8.11 -2.50 8.74
N LYS A 85 -8.59 -1.75 9.74
CA LYS A 85 -7.88 -0.58 10.26
C LYS A 85 -6.54 -0.99 10.85
N LYS A 86 -6.55 -2.01 11.71
CA LYS A 86 -5.34 -2.49 12.38
C LYS A 86 -4.33 -3.08 11.38
N LEU A 87 -4.82 -3.79 10.37
CA LEU A 87 -3.98 -4.38 9.34
C LEU A 87 -3.31 -3.30 8.48
N CYS A 88 -4.07 -2.29 8.04
CA CYS A 88 -3.54 -1.12 7.33
C CYS A 88 -2.48 -0.40 8.16
N ASP A 89 -2.78 -0.05 9.41
CA ASP A 89 -1.84 0.65 10.31
C ASP A 89 -0.54 -0.17 10.51
N SER A 90 -0.67 -1.50 10.63
CA SER A 90 0.48 -2.40 10.81
C SER A 90 1.35 -2.50 9.57
N ILE A 91 0.74 -2.64 8.39
CA ILE A 91 1.46 -2.71 7.11
C ILE A 91 2.14 -1.37 6.81
N LEU A 92 1.45 -0.24 7.05
CA LEU A 92 2.03 1.08 6.86
C LEU A 92 3.31 1.24 7.69
N LYS A 93 3.28 0.84 8.97
CA LYS A 93 4.45 0.85 9.84
C LYS A 93 5.59 -0.05 9.34
N GLU A 94 5.26 -1.22 8.81
CA GLU A 94 6.25 -2.14 8.24
C GLU A 94 6.94 -1.52 7.01
N ILE A 95 6.19 -0.95 6.06
CA ILE A 95 6.77 -0.35 4.85
C ILE A 95 7.49 0.98 5.13
N GLU A 96 7.15 1.67 6.21
CA GLU A 96 7.89 2.86 6.69
C GLU A 96 9.27 2.51 7.25
N THR A 97 9.48 1.27 7.69
CA THR A 97 10.71 0.83 8.37
C THR A 97 11.56 -0.12 7.51
N ALA A 98 10.95 -0.86 6.59
CA ALA A 98 11.64 -1.80 5.71
C ALA A 98 12.68 -1.12 4.81
N ASN A 99 13.86 -1.74 4.64
CA ASN A 99 15.00 -1.13 3.96
C ASN A 99 14.68 -0.72 2.51
N ALA A 100 13.90 -1.54 1.80
CA ALA A 100 13.58 -1.32 0.39
C ALA A 100 12.59 -0.17 0.16
N THR A 101 11.76 0.18 1.15
CA THR A 101 10.61 1.08 0.98
C THR A 101 10.70 2.35 1.84
N LYS A 102 11.41 2.32 2.98
CA LYS A 102 11.45 3.40 3.98
C LYS A 102 11.73 4.79 3.41
N ALA A 103 12.65 4.90 2.45
CA ALA A 103 13.05 6.18 1.88
C ALA A 103 11.94 6.75 0.99
N GLN A 104 11.34 5.90 0.14
CA GLN A 104 10.26 6.29 -0.76
C GLN A 104 8.98 6.60 0.03
N VAL A 105 8.60 5.75 0.99
CA VAL A 105 7.40 5.96 1.81
C VAL A 105 7.44 7.29 2.57
N LYS A 106 8.58 7.62 3.20
CA LYS A 106 8.76 8.92 3.88
C LYS A 106 8.59 10.11 2.92
N ASN A 107 9.12 10.00 1.70
CA ASN A 107 8.96 11.04 0.68
C ASN A 107 7.50 11.18 0.23
N VAL A 108 6.78 10.07 0.06
CA VAL A 108 5.35 10.07 -0.29
C VAL A 108 4.53 10.74 0.80
N LEU A 109 4.67 10.31 2.06
CA LEU A 109 3.92 10.88 3.20
C LEU A 109 4.19 12.39 3.34
N LYS A 110 5.45 12.81 3.21
CA LYS A 110 5.82 14.24 3.24
C LYS A 110 5.15 15.02 2.11
N THR A 111 5.10 14.45 0.91
CA THR A 111 4.49 15.08 -0.27
C THR A 111 2.97 15.17 -0.12
N MET A 112 2.33 14.10 0.34
CA MET A 112 0.89 14.06 0.60
C MET A 112 0.49 15.11 1.65
N LYS A 113 1.21 15.20 2.77
CA LYS A 113 0.95 16.20 3.81
C LYS A 113 1.02 17.62 3.26
N LYS A 114 2.08 17.93 2.49
CA LYS A 114 2.22 19.24 1.84
C LYS A 114 1.08 19.54 0.86
N ALA A 115 0.65 18.56 0.08
CA ALA A 115 -0.45 18.73 -0.86
C ALA A 115 -1.78 19.00 -0.14
N GLN A 116 -2.04 18.32 0.98
CA GLN A 116 -3.21 18.56 1.83
C GLN A 116 -3.20 19.96 2.45
N GLU A 117 -2.07 20.40 3.01
CA GLU A 117 -1.90 21.74 3.58
C GLU A 117 -2.13 22.83 2.50
N GLN A 118 -1.57 22.65 1.31
CA GLN A 118 -1.77 23.57 0.20
C GLN A 118 -3.23 23.62 -0.29
N ALA A 119 -3.90 22.47 -0.36
CA ALA A 119 -5.32 22.41 -0.73
C ALA A 119 -6.20 23.10 0.31
N MET A 120 -5.93 22.90 1.60
CA MET A 120 -6.64 23.56 2.69
C MET A 120 -6.46 25.08 2.65
N ASN A 121 -5.24 25.58 2.47
CA ASN A 121 -4.96 27.02 2.39
C ASN A 121 -5.68 27.68 1.20
N LYS A 122 -5.64 27.06 0.02
CA LYS A 122 -6.37 27.56 -1.15
C LYS A 122 -7.89 27.60 -0.95
N ASN A 123 -8.44 26.68 -0.16
CA ASN A 123 -9.87 26.69 0.14
C ASN A 123 -10.24 27.80 1.13
N LEU A 124 -9.37 28.09 2.12
CA LEU A 124 -9.55 29.21 3.05
C LEU A 124 -9.50 30.57 2.33
N GLU A 125 -8.56 30.75 1.39
CA GLU A 125 -8.44 31.97 0.57
C GLU A 125 -9.67 32.24 -0.31
N LYS A 126 -10.45 31.22 -0.67
CA LYS A 126 -11.69 31.37 -1.47
C LYS A 126 -12.93 31.74 -0.63
N LEU A 127 -12.83 31.63 0.70
CA LEU A 127 -13.94 31.85 1.63
C LEU A 127 -13.88 33.22 2.33
N GLY A 128 -12.76 33.93 2.24
CA GLY A 128 -12.60 35.31 2.70
C GLY A 128 -12.69 36.31 1.55
#